data_AF-A0A5A7VGH7-F1
#
_entry.id   AF-A0A5A7VGH7-F1
#
_cell.length_a   1.000
_cell.length_b   1.000
_cell.length_c   1.000
_cell.angle_alpha   90.00
_cell.angle_beta   90.00
_cell.angle_gamma   90.00
#
_symmetry.space_group_name_H-M   'P 1'
#
loop_
_entity.id
_entity.type
_entity.pdbx_description
1 polymer ?
#
loop_
_entity_poly.entity_id
_entity_poly.type
_entity_poly.pdbx_seq_one_letter_code
_entity_poly.pdbx_strand_id
1 'polypeptide(L)'
;MVFERLQKEFEAARASQTQEIYLDGEQWNDGLLATIRERVHMEAERKAMPEDADILPLEKITYKVGTKVICCLEGARIGIQYETSFAGEPCELYHCVLESKSFLEKMTVLEHTIPFFLPVREAENDLLSSNAMKFIDYIGELLQAYVDRREQVRLIKELYGNQIRELYHSLPFHMIEFVVDDSDCTVTVSLRYADLIYVLPTKISVLAWPMPQMKKNTANSSISSTKKENGGTVSHPIPARLSYAEDALRTMSLPEAYAEIVLNLPQAIQQLFPPKPHS
;
A
#
# COMPACT_ATOMS: atom_id res chain seq x y z
N MET A 1 18.12 -2.27 16.95
CA MET A 1 17.94 -2.20 15.48
C MET A 1 17.69 -0.75 15.04
N VAL A 2 17.86 -0.38 13.76
CA VAL A 2 17.64 1.00 13.26
C VAL A 2 16.27 1.55 13.67
N PHE A 3 15.23 0.71 13.59
CA PHE A 3 13.87 1.02 14.02
C PHE A 3 13.79 1.51 15.47
N GLU A 4 14.28 0.73 16.43
CA GLU A 4 14.19 1.08 17.86
C GLU A 4 15.00 2.34 18.21
N ARG A 5 16.14 2.55 17.53
CA ARG A 5 16.96 3.74 17.73
C ARG A 5 16.23 4.98 17.22
N LEU A 6 15.72 4.94 15.99
CA LEU A 6 14.98 6.05 15.40
C LEU A 6 13.71 6.35 16.19
N GLN A 7 12.95 5.33 16.57
CA GLN A 7 11.76 5.52 17.39
C GLN A 7 12.07 6.28 18.69
N LYS A 8 13.11 5.84 19.44
CA LYS A 8 13.53 6.52 20.67
C LYS A 8 14.00 7.96 20.43
N GLU A 9 14.69 8.19 19.32
CA GLU A 9 15.17 9.52 18.94
C GLU A 9 13.99 10.48 18.65
N PHE A 10 12.99 10.02 17.90
CA PHE A 10 11.78 10.80 17.64
C PHE A 10 10.93 11.02 18.90
N GLU A 11 10.80 10.00 19.77
CA GLU A 11 10.14 10.12 21.07
C GLU A 11 10.86 11.14 21.97
N ALA A 12 12.19 11.15 21.99
CA ALA A 12 12.98 12.14 22.73
C ALA A 12 12.86 13.54 22.15
N ALA A 13 12.85 13.67 20.81
CA ALA A 13 12.61 14.94 20.13
C ALA A 13 11.22 15.50 20.51
N ARG A 14 10.18 14.64 20.49
CA ARG A 14 8.81 15.00 20.88
C ARG A 14 8.70 15.35 22.37
N ALA A 15 9.36 14.60 23.24
CA ALA A 15 9.35 14.87 24.69
C ALA A 15 10.08 16.17 25.05
N SER A 16 11.08 16.56 24.25
CA SER A 16 11.83 17.81 24.46
C SER A 16 11.29 19.00 23.67
N GLN A 17 10.20 18.83 22.91
CA GLN A 17 9.61 19.90 22.12
C GLN A 17 9.04 21.00 23.03
N THR A 18 9.29 22.25 22.67
CA THR A 18 8.74 23.42 23.37
C THR A 18 7.51 23.98 22.67
N GLN A 19 7.38 23.70 21.37
CA GLN A 19 6.27 24.18 20.54
C GLN A 19 5.92 23.16 19.46
N GLU A 20 4.62 22.98 19.20
CA GLU A 20 4.10 22.21 18.07
C GLU A 20 3.28 23.16 17.19
N ILE A 21 3.64 23.28 15.91
CA ILE A 21 2.98 24.14 14.94
C ILE A 21 2.21 23.27 13.96
N TYR A 22 0.89 23.46 13.91
CA TYR A 22 0.02 22.83 12.93
C TYR A 22 0.00 23.69 11.68
N LEU A 23 0.40 23.09 10.57
CA LEU A 23 0.53 23.73 9.28
C LEU A 23 -0.59 23.28 8.35
N ASP A 24 -1.18 24.24 7.66
CA ASP A 24 -2.01 23.95 6.50
C ASP A 24 -1.16 23.70 5.24
N GLY A 25 -1.82 23.36 4.13
CA GLY A 25 -1.14 23.04 2.87
C GLY A 25 -0.42 24.23 2.21
N GLU A 26 -0.76 25.47 2.54
CA GLU A 26 -0.09 26.66 1.97
C GLU A 26 1.15 27.05 2.79
N GLN A 27 1.09 26.83 4.11
CA GLN A 27 2.20 27.06 5.04
C GLN A 27 3.32 26.04 4.90
N TRP A 28 3.01 24.83 4.44
CA TRP A 28 4.02 23.84 4.01
C TRP A 28 4.58 24.21 2.64
N ASN A 29 5.73 24.86 2.63
CA ASN A 29 6.41 25.32 1.41
C ASN A 29 7.94 25.24 1.52
N ASP A 30 8.63 25.41 0.39
CA ASP A 30 10.09 25.36 0.30
C ASP A 30 10.78 26.38 1.23
N GLY A 31 10.15 27.53 1.48
CA GLY A 31 10.67 28.56 2.37
C GLY A 31 10.72 28.09 3.82
N LEU A 32 9.64 27.47 4.31
CA LEU A 32 9.62 26.87 5.63
C LEU A 32 10.67 25.75 5.75
N LEU A 33 10.77 24.88 4.75
CA LEU A 33 11.77 23.80 4.77
C LEU A 33 13.21 24.34 4.80
N ALA A 34 13.48 25.45 4.11
CA ALA A 34 14.75 26.16 4.19
C ALA A 34 15.02 26.72 5.60
N THR A 35 14.01 27.28 6.27
CA THR A 35 14.13 27.73 7.67
C THR A 35 14.42 26.58 8.64
N ILE A 36 13.74 25.43 8.47
CA ILE A 36 14.00 24.23 9.28
C ILE A 36 15.44 23.76 9.06
N ARG A 37 15.89 23.74 7.80
CA ARG A 37 17.25 23.37 7.44
C ARG A 37 18.30 24.31 8.05
N GLU A 38 18.11 25.62 7.96
CA GLU A 38 19.00 26.61 8.55
C GLU A 38 19.13 26.39 10.05
N ARG A 39 18.00 26.15 10.74
CA ARG A 39 17.98 25.91 12.18
C ARG A 39 18.81 24.70 12.60
N VAL A 40 18.68 23.56 11.92
CA VAL A 40 19.44 22.36 12.29
C VAL A 40 20.95 22.54 12.09
N HIS A 41 21.37 23.36 11.12
CA HIS A 41 22.79 23.68 10.90
C HIS A 41 23.30 24.64 11.97
N MET A 42 22.54 25.72 12.25
CA MET A 42 22.90 26.67 13.31
C MET A 42 23.03 25.99 14.68
N GLU A 43 22.13 25.05 15.00
CA GLU A 43 22.21 24.28 16.25
C GLU A 43 23.45 23.37 16.28
N ALA A 44 23.77 22.72 15.17
CA ALA A 44 24.95 21.86 15.06
C ALA A 44 26.26 22.66 15.19
N GLU A 45 26.36 23.82 14.53
CA GLU A 45 27.52 24.72 14.62
C GLU A 45 27.67 25.28 16.04
N ARG A 46 26.58 25.69 16.69
CA ARG A 46 26.60 26.15 18.08
C ARG A 46 27.10 25.04 19.03
N LYS A 47 26.60 23.81 18.88
CA LYS A 47 27.05 22.67 19.70
C LYS A 47 28.53 22.31 19.46
N ALA A 48 29.08 22.63 18.29
CA ALA A 48 30.49 22.46 17.98
C ALA A 48 31.41 23.57 18.55
N MET A 49 30.83 24.68 19.02
CA MET A 49 31.53 25.85 19.59
C MET A 49 31.17 26.02 21.08
N PRO A 50 31.87 25.33 22.00
CA PRO A 50 31.48 25.24 23.42
C PRO A 50 31.57 26.54 24.22
N GLU A 51 32.17 27.62 23.69
CA GLU A 51 32.34 28.89 24.40
C GLU A 51 31.05 29.74 24.50
N ASP A 52 29.99 29.41 23.76
CA ASP A 52 28.70 30.15 23.71
C ASP A 52 27.48 29.31 24.17
N ALA A 53 27.70 28.18 24.84
CA ALA A 53 26.64 27.22 25.17
C ALA A 53 25.54 27.74 26.14
N ASP A 54 25.77 28.87 26.81
CA ASP A 54 24.87 29.46 27.81
C ASP A 54 23.86 30.49 27.26
N ILE A 55 23.87 30.78 25.94
CA ILE A 55 22.92 31.74 25.34
C ILE A 55 21.62 31.01 24.96
N LEU A 56 20.65 31.03 25.89
CA LEU A 56 19.22 30.66 25.80
C LEU A 56 18.88 29.36 25.04
N PRO A 57 18.11 28.43 25.64
CA PRO A 57 17.71 27.21 24.95
C PRO A 57 16.95 27.55 23.67
N LEU A 58 17.46 27.06 22.53
CA LEU A 58 16.79 27.22 21.24
C LEU A 58 15.44 26.50 21.32
N GLU A 59 14.37 27.17 20.90
CA GLU A 59 13.04 26.57 20.86
C GLU A 59 13.05 25.31 19.99
N LYS A 60 12.61 24.20 20.58
CA LYS A 60 12.47 22.92 19.91
C LYS A 60 11.08 22.85 19.31
N ILE A 61 10.98 23.32 18.07
CA ILE A 61 9.71 23.35 17.33
C ILE A 61 9.54 22.05 16.55
N THR A 62 8.37 21.45 16.68
CA THR A 62 7.88 20.40 15.78
C THR A 62 6.78 20.97 14.88
N TYR A 63 6.76 20.52 13.63
CA TYR A 63 5.80 20.97 12.62
C TYR A 63 4.93 19.79 12.21
N LYS A 64 3.61 19.95 12.28
CA LYS A 64 2.64 18.92 11.86
C LYS A 64 1.92 19.36 10.59
N VAL A 65 2.09 18.61 9.50
CA VAL A 65 1.46 18.81 8.19
C VAL A 65 0.69 17.54 7.83
N GLY A 66 -0.64 17.56 7.97
CA GLY A 66 -1.47 16.39 7.76
C GLY A 66 -1.00 15.20 8.62
N THR A 67 -0.61 14.11 7.98
CA THR A 67 -0.10 12.87 8.59
C THR A 67 1.41 12.88 8.84
N LYS A 68 2.09 14.03 8.69
CA LYS A 68 3.55 14.14 8.78
C LYS A 68 3.93 15.02 9.96
N VAL A 69 4.89 14.58 10.76
CA VAL A 69 5.51 15.38 11.82
C VAL A 69 6.98 15.57 11.49
N ILE A 70 7.42 16.82 11.42
CA ILE A 70 8.77 17.23 11.06
C ILE A 70 9.43 17.83 12.30
N CYS A 71 10.61 17.34 12.65
CA CYS A 71 11.36 17.80 13.82
C CYS A 71 12.84 18.03 13.48
N CYS A 72 13.45 18.94 14.24
CA CYS A 72 14.89 19.13 14.23
C CYS A 72 15.55 18.04 15.07
N LEU A 73 16.48 17.30 14.48
CA LEU A 73 17.28 16.27 15.17
C LEU A 73 18.72 16.76 15.35
N GLU A 74 19.46 16.13 16.26
CA GLU A 74 20.84 16.53 16.54
C GLU A 74 21.77 16.31 15.34
N GLY A 75 22.75 17.19 15.13
CA GLY A 75 23.78 17.02 14.10
C GLY A 75 23.34 17.40 12.69
N ALA A 76 22.64 18.53 12.53
CA ALA A 76 22.17 19.04 11.24
C ALA A 76 21.20 18.09 10.49
N ARG A 77 20.41 17.31 11.25
CA ARG A 77 19.46 16.33 10.73
C ARG A 77 18.03 16.80 10.85
N ILE A 78 17.22 16.48 9.85
CA ILE A 78 15.77 16.74 9.83
C ILE A 78 15.08 15.38 9.95
N GLY A 79 14.28 15.20 11.00
CA GLY A 79 13.46 14.03 11.20
C GLY A 79 12.07 14.22 10.61
N ILE A 80 11.58 13.23 9.87
CA ILE A 80 10.19 13.13 9.42
C ILE A 80 9.58 11.85 9.96
N GLN A 81 8.49 11.98 10.69
CA GLN A 81 7.63 10.87 11.12
C GLN A 81 6.35 10.89 10.29
N TYR A 82 6.02 9.76 9.67
CA TYR A 82 4.80 9.52 8.92
C TYR A 82 3.84 8.73 9.80
N GLU A 83 2.70 9.34 10.12
CA GLU A 83 1.58 8.75 10.87
C GLU A 83 0.60 8.13 9.85
N THR A 84 0.59 6.81 9.72
CA THR A 84 -0.36 6.13 8.83
C THR A 84 -1.65 5.75 9.57
N SER A 85 -2.75 5.64 8.85
CA SER A 85 -4.03 5.21 9.43
C SER A 85 -4.86 4.42 8.43
N PHE A 86 -5.77 3.60 8.90
CA PHE A 86 -6.73 2.89 8.06
C PHE A 86 -8.12 2.95 8.70
N ALA A 87 -9.11 3.41 7.93
CA ALA A 87 -10.48 3.63 8.41
C ALA A 87 -10.57 4.50 9.68
N GLY A 88 -9.66 5.47 9.84
CA GLY A 88 -9.58 6.36 10.99
C GLY A 88 -8.76 5.83 12.17
N GLU A 89 -8.38 4.55 12.15
CA GLU A 89 -7.57 3.93 13.20
C GLU A 89 -6.07 4.08 12.88
N PRO A 90 -5.23 4.51 13.84
CA PRO A 90 -3.79 4.60 13.64
C PRO A 90 -3.16 3.24 13.32
N CYS A 91 -2.23 3.24 12.37
CA CYS A 91 -1.40 2.10 12.02
C CYS A 91 0.06 2.35 12.47
N GLU A 92 1.04 1.78 11.78
CA GLU A 92 2.45 1.94 12.13
C GLU A 92 2.99 3.35 11.81
N LEU A 93 3.96 3.76 12.62
CA LEU A 93 4.75 4.95 12.38
C LEU A 93 5.99 4.60 11.56
N TYR A 94 6.27 5.43 10.57
CA TYR A 94 7.50 5.34 9.79
C TYR A 94 8.34 6.59 9.98
N HIS A 95 9.65 6.43 9.94
CA HIS A 95 10.60 7.51 10.17
C HIS A 95 11.52 7.61 8.96
N CYS A 96 11.86 8.84 8.59
CA CYS A 96 12.88 9.16 7.60
C CYS A 96 13.73 10.31 8.15
N VAL A 97 15.04 10.18 8.06
CA VAL A 97 15.99 11.20 8.50
C VAL A 97 16.72 11.72 7.28
N LEU A 98 16.59 13.03 7.07
CA LEU A 98 17.33 13.75 6.04
C LEU A 98 18.54 14.43 6.67
N GLU A 99 19.65 14.43 5.94
CA GLU A 99 20.87 15.12 6.30
C GLU A 99 21.32 15.99 5.12
N SER A 100 21.98 17.10 5.43
CA SER A 100 22.87 17.75 4.47
C SER A 100 24.14 18.16 5.19
N LYS A 101 25.31 17.92 4.58
CA LYS A 101 26.60 18.24 5.23
C LYS A 101 26.86 19.73 5.37
N SER A 102 26.21 20.54 4.53
CA SER A 102 26.18 21.98 4.63
C SER A 102 24.87 22.52 4.08
N PHE A 103 24.55 23.78 4.39
CA PHE A 103 23.34 24.44 3.89
C PHE A 103 23.29 24.53 2.34
N LEU A 104 24.44 24.52 1.68
CA LEU A 104 24.54 24.62 0.21
C LEU A 104 24.54 23.26 -0.49
N GLU A 105 24.79 22.17 0.24
CA GLU A 105 24.81 20.83 -0.35
C GLU A 105 23.39 20.30 -0.63
N LYS A 106 23.29 19.17 -1.33
CA LYS A 106 22.00 18.51 -1.50
C LYS A 106 21.63 17.76 -0.22
N MET A 107 20.34 17.69 0.09
CA MET A 107 19.86 16.77 1.13
C MET A 107 19.94 15.34 0.62
N THR A 108 20.23 14.41 1.53
CA THR A 108 20.25 12.97 1.29
C THR A 108 19.49 12.24 2.39
N VAL A 109 18.95 11.06 2.09
CA VAL A 109 18.34 10.18 3.08
C VAL A 109 19.45 9.49 3.86
N LEU A 110 19.59 9.81 5.14
CA LEU A 110 20.58 9.19 6.02
C LEU A 110 20.10 7.80 6.48
N GLU A 111 18.88 7.73 6.97
CA GLU A 111 18.30 6.49 7.50
C GLU A 111 16.77 6.57 7.59
N HIS A 112 16.12 5.41 7.53
CA HIS A 112 14.67 5.31 7.59
C HIS A 112 14.19 3.96 8.14
N THR A 113 12.91 3.90 8.51
CA THR A 113 12.20 2.65 8.86
C THR A 113 11.23 2.20 7.76
N ILE A 114 11.19 2.90 6.63
CA ILE A 114 10.36 2.58 5.47
C ILE A 114 10.72 1.17 4.95
N PRO A 115 9.73 0.30 4.64
CA PRO A 115 9.97 -1.04 4.13
C PRO A 115 10.90 -1.07 2.91
N PHE A 116 11.87 -1.98 2.90
CA PHE A 116 12.95 -2.03 1.90
C PHE A 116 12.47 -2.23 0.46
N PHE A 117 11.27 -2.75 0.26
CA PHE A 117 10.66 -3.00 -1.04
C PHE A 117 9.92 -1.78 -1.61
N LEU A 118 9.84 -0.67 -0.86
CA LEU A 118 9.31 0.60 -1.35
C LEU A 118 10.45 1.43 -1.97
N PRO A 119 10.17 2.16 -3.07
CA PRO A 119 11.18 2.82 -3.91
C PRO A 119 11.75 4.12 -3.30
N VAL A 120 12.31 4.07 -2.10
CA VAL A 120 12.86 5.25 -1.41
C VAL A 120 14.07 5.81 -2.14
N ARG A 121 14.96 4.95 -2.67
CA ARG A 121 16.19 5.38 -3.36
C ARG A 121 15.87 6.03 -4.70
N GLU A 122 14.92 5.49 -5.43
CA GLU A 122 14.42 6.06 -6.68
C GLU A 122 13.79 7.44 -6.39
N ALA A 123 12.90 7.52 -5.40
CA ALA A 123 12.30 8.79 -4.98
C ALA A 123 13.34 9.82 -4.53
N GLU A 124 14.38 9.40 -3.80
CA GLU A 124 15.48 10.28 -3.38
C GLU A 124 16.19 10.88 -4.61
N ASN A 125 16.55 10.04 -5.58
CA ASN A 125 17.24 10.49 -6.79
C ASN A 125 16.39 11.47 -7.61
N ASP A 126 15.11 11.14 -7.79
CA ASP A 126 14.20 11.86 -8.68
C ASP A 126 13.67 13.16 -8.04
N LEU A 127 13.35 13.13 -6.75
CA LEU A 127 12.62 14.20 -6.07
C LEU A 127 13.49 14.99 -5.11
N LEU A 128 14.29 14.35 -4.26
CA LEU A 128 15.02 15.05 -3.19
C LEU A 128 16.04 16.05 -3.76
N SER A 129 16.62 15.72 -4.91
CA SER A 129 17.60 16.56 -5.61
C SER A 129 16.99 17.81 -6.27
N SER A 130 15.68 17.80 -6.54
CA SER A 130 14.98 18.88 -7.23
C SER A 130 14.05 19.66 -6.30
N ASN A 131 13.31 18.97 -5.45
CA ASN A 131 12.40 19.54 -4.47
C ASN A 131 12.20 18.56 -3.29
N ALA A 132 12.83 18.89 -2.16
CA ALA A 132 12.77 18.07 -0.95
C ALA A 132 11.37 17.98 -0.34
N MET A 133 10.54 19.00 -0.51
CA MET A 133 9.16 18.99 -0.07
C MET A 133 8.35 17.91 -0.81
N LYS A 134 8.49 17.85 -2.14
CA LYS A 134 7.86 16.81 -2.98
C LYS A 134 8.31 15.41 -2.60
N PHE A 135 9.59 15.23 -2.26
CA PHE A 135 10.07 13.94 -1.75
C PHE A 135 9.35 13.55 -0.46
N ILE A 136 9.28 14.46 0.52
CA ILE A 136 8.61 14.22 1.82
C ILE A 136 7.12 13.88 1.60
N ASP A 137 6.43 14.63 0.75
CA ASP A 137 5.02 14.39 0.45
C ASP A 137 4.82 13.04 -0.25
N TYR A 138 5.62 12.75 -1.27
CA TYR A 138 5.56 11.49 -2.02
C TYR A 138 5.76 10.26 -1.12
N ILE A 139 6.73 10.29 -0.21
CA ILE A 139 6.96 9.18 0.74
C ILE A 139 5.74 8.98 1.66
N GLY A 140 5.11 10.07 2.10
CA GLY A 140 3.90 9.99 2.91
C GLY A 140 2.74 9.34 2.16
N GLU A 141 2.50 9.75 0.92
CA GLU A 141 1.47 9.17 0.04
C GLU A 141 1.73 7.69 -0.26
N LEU A 142 2.99 7.36 -0.58
CA LEU A 142 3.44 6.00 -0.85
C LEU A 142 3.20 5.06 0.35
N LEU A 143 3.55 5.51 1.56
CA LEU A 143 3.35 4.75 2.79
C LEU A 143 1.86 4.56 3.10
N GLN A 144 1.08 5.63 2.99
CA GLN A 144 -0.36 5.57 3.23
C GLN A 144 -1.04 4.58 2.26
N ALA A 145 -0.74 4.67 0.96
CA ALA A 145 -1.29 3.75 -0.03
C ALA A 145 -0.83 2.29 0.16
N TYR A 146 0.40 2.08 0.63
CA TYR A 146 0.87 0.75 1.02
C TYR A 146 0.06 0.18 2.19
N VAL A 147 -0.14 0.98 3.25
CA VAL A 147 -0.94 0.57 4.43
C VAL A 147 -2.39 0.29 4.02
N ASP A 148 -3.01 1.17 3.24
CA ASP A 148 -4.40 0.99 2.78
C ASP A 148 -4.58 -0.31 2.00
N ARG A 149 -3.69 -0.62 1.05
CA ARG A 149 -3.75 -1.89 0.29
C ARG A 149 -3.53 -3.11 1.20
N ARG A 150 -2.56 -3.04 2.11
CA ARG A 150 -2.28 -4.14 3.06
C ARG A 150 -3.48 -4.40 3.96
N GLU A 151 -4.06 -3.36 4.56
CA GLU A 151 -5.20 -3.49 5.46
C GLU A 151 -6.47 -3.93 4.74
N GLN A 152 -6.69 -3.49 3.50
CA GLN A 152 -7.76 -4.01 2.65
C GLN A 152 -7.61 -5.52 2.41
N VAL A 153 -6.40 -6.01 2.13
CA VAL A 153 -6.13 -7.45 1.98
C VAL A 153 -6.32 -8.20 3.31
N ARG A 154 -5.90 -7.60 4.43
CA ARG A 154 -6.13 -8.17 5.76
C ARG A 154 -7.63 -8.31 6.05
N LEU A 155 -8.42 -7.29 5.73
CA LEU A 155 -9.87 -7.27 5.93
C LEU A 155 -10.59 -8.31 5.09
N ILE A 156 -10.29 -8.45 3.79
CA ILE A 156 -10.96 -9.49 2.99
C ILE A 156 -10.67 -10.89 3.51
N LYS A 157 -9.47 -11.12 4.04
CA LYS A 157 -9.09 -12.40 4.66
C LYS A 157 -9.86 -12.64 5.95
N GLU A 158 -10.06 -11.59 6.75
CA GLU A 158 -10.83 -11.66 8.00
C GLU A 158 -12.32 -11.88 7.75
N LEU A 159 -12.92 -11.13 6.82
CA LEU A 159 -14.36 -11.13 6.55
C LEU A 159 -14.80 -12.31 5.65
N TYR A 160 -13.98 -12.67 4.66
CA TYR A 160 -14.35 -13.58 3.58
C TYR A 160 -13.36 -14.74 3.38
N GLY A 161 -12.42 -14.94 4.30
CA GLY A 161 -11.36 -15.95 4.16
C GLY A 161 -11.86 -17.39 4.02
N ASN A 162 -13.11 -17.68 4.41
CA ASN A 162 -13.74 -18.98 4.19
C ASN A 162 -14.25 -19.21 2.75
N GLN A 163 -14.44 -18.14 1.99
CA GLN A 163 -14.87 -18.16 0.58
C GLN A 163 -13.70 -18.01 -0.38
N ILE A 164 -12.58 -17.45 0.10
CA ILE A 164 -11.35 -17.26 -0.67
C ILE A 164 -10.51 -18.53 -0.56
N ARG A 165 -10.39 -19.26 -1.67
CA ARG A 165 -9.61 -20.49 -1.76
C ARG A 165 -8.11 -20.22 -1.71
N GLU A 166 -7.66 -19.25 -2.50
CA GLU A 166 -6.25 -18.86 -2.62
C GLU A 166 -6.16 -17.33 -2.59
N LEU A 167 -5.18 -16.80 -1.87
CA LEU A 167 -4.90 -15.37 -1.78
C LEU A 167 -3.39 -15.16 -1.81
N TYR A 168 -2.92 -14.51 -2.86
CA TYR A 168 -1.54 -14.16 -3.09
C TYR A 168 -1.38 -12.65 -3.19
N HIS A 169 -0.28 -12.13 -2.66
CA HIS A 169 0.09 -10.74 -2.85
C HIS A 169 1.62 -10.58 -2.84
N SER A 170 2.09 -9.58 -3.58
CA SER A 170 3.48 -9.11 -3.48
C SER A 170 3.72 -8.37 -2.16
N LEU A 171 5.00 -8.18 -1.78
CA LEU A 171 5.38 -7.41 -0.59
C LEU A 171 4.81 -5.97 -0.55
N PRO A 172 4.90 -5.14 -1.61
CA PRO A 172 4.31 -3.79 -1.60
C PRO A 172 2.80 -3.79 -1.93
N PHE A 173 2.15 -4.96 -2.04
CA PHE A 173 0.74 -5.08 -2.44
C PHE A 173 0.40 -4.50 -3.83
N HIS A 174 1.40 -4.36 -4.71
CA HIS A 174 1.21 -3.89 -6.09
C HIS A 174 0.68 -4.96 -7.06
N MET A 175 0.69 -6.22 -6.61
CA MET A 175 0.07 -7.36 -7.26
C MET A 175 -0.70 -8.12 -6.19
N ILE A 176 -1.99 -8.31 -6.42
CA ILE A 176 -2.88 -9.09 -5.55
C ILE A 176 -3.66 -10.02 -6.46
N GLU A 177 -3.68 -11.30 -6.13
CA GLU A 177 -4.41 -12.33 -6.87
C GLU A 177 -5.18 -13.21 -5.89
N PHE A 178 -6.44 -13.47 -6.17
CA PHE A 178 -7.23 -14.37 -5.33
C PHE A 178 -8.24 -15.17 -6.13
N VAL A 179 -8.63 -16.30 -5.56
CA VAL A 179 -9.52 -17.27 -6.17
C VAL A 179 -10.75 -17.46 -5.29
N VAL A 180 -11.93 -17.34 -5.90
CA VAL A 180 -13.23 -17.61 -5.28
C VAL A 180 -13.85 -18.81 -5.99
N ASP A 181 -14.25 -19.82 -5.23
CA ASP A 181 -14.96 -20.97 -5.80
C ASP A 181 -16.47 -20.78 -5.67
N ASP A 182 -17.18 -21.06 -6.77
CA ASP A 182 -18.63 -21.25 -6.81
C ASP A 182 -18.94 -22.70 -7.24
N SER A 183 -20.17 -23.14 -7.02
CA SER A 183 -20.64 -24.49 -7.35
C SER A 183 -20.34 -24.95 -8.79
N ASP A 184 -20.39 -24.03 -9.75
CA ASP A 184 -20.22 -24.35 -11.18
C ASP A 184 -18.98 -23.70 -11.83
N CYS A 185 -18.26 -22.84 -11.10
CA CYS A 185 -17.09 -22.14 -11.65
C CYS A 185 -16.06 -21.76 -10.59
N THR A 186 -14.82 -21.55 -11.03
CA THR A 186 -13.77 -20.91 -10.23
C THR A 186 -13.53 -19.52 -10.79
N VAL A 187 -13.56 -18.48 -9.95
CA VAL A 187 -13.28 -17.10 -10.35
C VAL A 187 -11.88 -16.71 -9.90
N THR A 188 -11.04 -16.30 -10.85
CA THR A 188 -9.71 -15.74 -10.59
C THR A 188 -9.76 -14.23 -10.75
N VAL A 189 -9.33 -13.51 -9.71
CA VAL A 189 -9.19 -12.05 -9.70
C VAL A 189 -7.70 -11.71 -9.67
N SER A 190 -7.24 -10.82 -10.55
CA SER A 190 -5.87 -10.28 -10.57
C SER A 190 -5.88 -8.77 -10.64
N LEU A 191 -5.19 -8.14 -9.70
CA LEU A 191 -5.08 -6.70 -9.52
C LEU A 191 -3.63 -6.26 -9.66
N ARG A 192 -3.40 -5.18 -10.42
CA ARG A 192 -2.07 -4.59 -10.60
C ARG A 192 -2.10 -3.08 -10.38
N TYR A 193 -1.15 -2.60 -9.59
CA TYR A 193 -0.96 -1.20 -9.26
C TYR A 193 0.35 -0.74 -9.91
N ALA A 194 0.24 -0.03 -11.03
CA ALA A 194 1.41 0.46 -11.76
C ALA A 194 2.11 1.59 -10.99
N ASP A 195 1.32 2.45 -10.35
CA ASP A 195 1.83 3.50 -9.47
C ASP A 195 1.47 3.17 -8.02
N LEU A 196 2.48 3.22 -7.16
CA LEU A 196 2.39 2.75 -5.79
C LEU A 196 1.71 3.76 -4.86
N ILE A 197 1.49 5.00 -5.28
CA ILE A 197 0.73 6.00 -4.50
C ILE A 197 -0.80 5.80 -4.59
N TYR A 198 -1.28 4.91 -5.47
CA TYR A 198 -2.72 4.65 -5.59
C TYR A 198 -3.18 3.44 -4.76
N VAL A 199 -4.35 3.63 -4.13
CA VAL A 199 -5.07 2.59 -3.37
C VAL A 199 -5.95 1.71 -4.26
N LEU A 200 -6.35 2.21 -5.44
CA LEU A 200 -7.16 1.47 -6.42
C LEU A 200 -6.29 0.90 -7.55
N PRO A 201 -6.61 -0.30 -8.07
CA PRO A 201 -5.80 -0.96 -9.08
C PRO A 201 -5.90 -0.28 -10.44
N THR A 202 -4.77 -0.24 -11.14
CA THR A 202 -4.65 0.33 -12.50
C THR A 202 -4.97 -0.68 -13.60
N LYS A 203 -4.75 -1.98 -13.34
CA LYS A 203 -5.15 -3.07 -14.23
C LYS A 203 -5.85 -4.13 -13.42
N ILE A 204 -6.94 -4.63 -13.98
CA ILE A 204 -7.86 -5.54 -13.33
C ILE A 204 -8.20 -6.62 -14.35
N SER A 205 -8.21 -7.88 -13.90
CA SER A 205 -8.69 -9.01 -14.68
C SER A 205 -9.53 -9.90 -13.78
N VAL A 206 -10.77 -10.16 -14.17
CA VAL A 206 -11.65 -11.10 -13.46
C VAL A 206 -12.15 -12.16 -14.44
N LEU A 207 -11.74 -13.40 -14.21
CA LEU A 207 -12.01 -14.52 -15.12
C LEU A 207 -12.76 -15.63 -14.38
N ALA A 208 -13.92 -16.02 -14.89
CA ALA A 208 -14.68 -17.17 -14.46
C ALA A 208 -14.34 -18.40 -15.32
N TRP A 209 -13.83 -19.44 -14.69
CA TRP A 209 -13.47 -20.71 -15.30
C TRP A 209 -14.61 -21.71 -15.05
N PRO A 210 -15.30 -22.20 -16.09
CA PRO A 210 -16.34 -23.19 -15.91
C PRO A 210 -15.70 -24.50 -15.43
N MET A 211 -16.21 -25.03 -14.31
CA MET A 211 -15.67 -26.28 -13.77
C MET A 211 -16.22 -27.44 -14.61
N PRO A 212 -15.38 -28.40 -15.04
CA PRO A 212 -15.88 -29.59 -15.73
C PRO A 212 -16.85 -30.30 -14.79
N GLN A 213 -18.13 -30.32 -15.13
CA GLN A 213 -19.14 -31.10 -14.42
C GLN A 213 -18.63 -32.55 -14.33
N MET A 214 -18.08 -32.95 -13.18
CA MET A 214 -17.87 -34.36 -12.91
C MET A 214 -19.27 -34.96 -12.92
N LYS A 215 -19.59 -35.68 -13.99
CA LYS A 215 -20.88 -36.36 -14.17
C LYS A 215 -21.25 -37.03 -12.84
N LYS A 216 -22.24 -36.48 -12.15
CA LYS A 216 -22.99 -37.20 -11.11
C LYS A 216 -23.81 -38.29 -11.82
N ASN A 217 -23.12 -39.28 -12.37
CA ASN A 217 -23.71 -40.54 -12.78
C ASN A 217 -23.78 -41.43 -11.53
N THR A 218 -24.70 -41.08 -10.62
CA THR A 218 -25.24 -42.09 -9.70
C THR A 218 -26.61 -42.47 -10.25
N ALA A 219 -26.59 -43.30 -11.28
CA ALA A 219 -27.75 -44.07 -11.68
C ALA A 219 -27.33 -45.53 -11.80
N ASN A 220 -28.07 -46.34 -11.08
CA ASN A 220 -28.06 -47.78 -11.09
C ASN A 220 -28.03 -48.37 -12.51
N SER A 221 -27.46 -49.57 -12.57
CA SER A 221 -27.80 -50.65 -13.50
C SER A 221 -26.94 -50.84 -14.76
N SER A 222 -26.25 -51.98 -14.75
CA SER A 222 -26.02 -52.97 -15.82
C SER A 222 -25.23 -52.60 -17.10
N ILE A 223 -24.03 -53.18 -17.17
CA ILE A 223 -23.47 -54.02 -18.26
C ILE A 223 -23.93 -53.69 -19.69
N SER A 224 -23.03 -53.17 -20.53
CA SER A 224 -22.60 -53.86 -21.76
C SER A 224 -21.35 -53.21 -22.37
N SER A 225 -20.56 -54.04 -23.03
CA SER A 225 -19.22 -53.80 -23.54
C SER A 225 -19.19 -53.27 -24.99
N THR A 226 -18.03 -52.69 -25.34
CA THR A 226 -17.44 -52.48 -26.69
C THR A 226 -17.97 -51.36 -27.61
N LYS A 227 -17.16 -50.29 -27.76
CA LYS A 227 -16.45 -49.95 -29.01
C LYS A 227 -15.51 -48.74 -28.83
N LYS A 228 -14.31 -48.86 -29.39
CA LYS A 228 -13.29 -47.82 -29.59
C LYS A 228 -13.69 -46.90 -30.77
N GLU A 229 -12.97 -45.77 -30.88
CA GLU A 229 -13.03 -44.65 -31.86
C GLU A 229 -13.93 -43.49 -31.39
N ASN A 230 -13.57 -42.21 -31.45
CA ASN A 230 -12.42 -41.52 -32.05
C ASN A 230 -12.29 -40.11 -31.42
N GLY A 231 -11.05 -39.62 -31.27
CA GLY A 231 -10.64 -38.20 -31.15
C GLY A 231 -11.60 -37.19 -30.52
N GLY A 232 -11.72 -37.19 -29.19
CA GLY A 232 -12.24 -36.02 -28.47
C GLY A 232 -11.12 -35.00 -28.32
N THR A 233 -11.12 -33.92 -29.11
CA THR A 233 -10.42 -32.69 -28.76
C THR A 233 -10.85 -32.32 -27.34
N VAL A 234 -9.93 -32.36 -26.38
CA VAL A 234 -10.19 -31.86 -25.03
C VAL A 234 -10.48 -30.37 -25.19
N SER A 235 -11.77 -30.03 -25.24
CA SER A 235 -12.24 -28.65 -25.24
C SER A 235 -11.79 -28.06 -23.92
N HIS A 236 -10.67 -27.34 -23.92
CA HIS A 236 -10.26 -26.59 -22.75
C HIS A 236 -11.37 -25.61 -22.39
N PRO A 237 -11.78 -25.54 -21.11
CA PRO A 237 -12.78 -24.58 -20.67
C PRO A 237 -12.27 -23.17 -21.00
N ILE A 238 -13.02 -22.44 -21.82
CA ILE A 238 -12.70 -21.06 -22.17
C ILE A 238 -13.18 -20.19 -21.00
N PRO A 239 -12.32 -19.38 -20.37
CA PRO A 239 -12.72 -18.49 -19.31
C PRO A 239 -13.62 -17.37 -19.85
N ALA A 240 -14.61 -16.98 -19.06
CA ALA A 240 -15.42 -15.81 -19.33
C ALA A 240 -14.94 -14.63 -18.47
N ARG A 241 -14.88 -13.43 -19.04
CA ARG A 241 -14.53 -12.21 -18.32
C ARG A 241 -15.75 -11.67 -17.58
N LEU A 242 -15.60 -11.30 -16.30
CA LEU A 242 -16.65 -10.68 -15.50
C LEU A 242 -16.48 -9.16 -15.49
N SER A 243 -17.08 -8.44 -16.45
CA SER A 243 -16.93 -6.99 -16.56
C SER A 243 -17.46 -6.21 -15.35
N TYR A 244 -18.61 -6.63 -14.80
CA TYR A 244 -19.20 -5.98 -13.62
C TYR A 244 -18.25 -6.01 -12.41
N ALA A 245 -17.53 -7.13 -12.24
CA ALA A 245 -16.56 -7.31 -11.17
C ALA A 245 -15.35 -6.39 -11.35
N GLU A 246 -14.87 -6.26 -12.59
CA GLU A 246 -13.79 -5.34 -12.91
C GLU A 246 -14.18 -3.88 -12.72
N ASP A 247 -15.43 -3.52 -13.01
CA ASP A 247 -15.94 -2.17 -12.79
C ASP A 247 -16.02 -1.84 -11.29
N ALA A 248 -16.51 -2.77 -10.46
CA ALA A 248 -16.53 -2.61 -9.00
C ALA A 248 -15.12 -2.40 -8.44
N LEU A 249 -14.15 -3.23 -8.86
CA LEU A 249 -12.75 -3.13 -8.43
C LEU A 249 -12.04 -1.85 -8.90
N ARG A 250 -12.59 -1.14 -9.89
CA ARG A 250 -12.03 0.13 -10.37
C ARG A 250 -12.43 1.32 -9.52
N THR A 251 -13.55 1.23 -8.80
CA THR A 251 -14.13 2.38 -8.09
C THR A 251 -14.35 2.17 -6.59
N MET A 252 -14.31 0.92 -6.12
CA MET A 252 -14.58 0.56 -4.72
C MET A 252 -13.30 0.05 -4.04
N SER A 253 -13.28 0.09 -2.70
CA SER A 253 -12.25 -0.60 -1.94
C SER A 253 -12.34 -2.12 -2.15
N LEU A 254 -11.24 -2.85 -1.93
CA LEU A 254 -11.21 -4.30 -2.18
C LEU A 254 -12.28 -5.08 -1.38
N PRO A 255 -12.57 -4.80 -0.09
CA PRO A 255 -13.65 -5.49 0.62
C PRO A 255 -15.04 -5.20 0.06
N GLU A 256 -15.32 -3.94 -0.31
CA GLU A 256 -16.60 -3.55 -0.91
C GLU A 256 -16.78 -4.19 -2.30
N ALA A 257 -15.75 -4.12 -3.14
CA ALA A 257 -15.74 -4.74 -4.45
C ALA A 257 -15.93 -6.26 -4.32
N TYR A 258 -15.29 -6.92 -3.35
CA TYR A 258 -15.48 -8.35 -3.11
C TYR A 258 -16.94 -8.68 -2.80
N ALA A 259 -17.59 -7.90 -1.93
CA ALA A 259 -19.01 -8.10 -1.61
C ALA A 259 -19.90 -7.97 -2.86
N GLU A 260 -19.65 -6.97 -3.70
CA GLU A 260 -20.36 -6.75 -4.97
C GLU A 260 -20.13 -7.92 -5.95
N ILE A 261 -18.91 -8.45 -6.01
CA ILE A 261 -18.55 -9.59 -6.87
C ILE A 261 -19.39 -10.80 -6.49
N VAL A 262 -19.36 -11.21 -5.22
CA VAL A 262 -20.04 -12.41 -4.74
C VAL A 262 -21.56 -12.27 -4.81
N LEU A 263 -22.10 -11.08 -4.52
CA LEU A 263 -23.54 -10.81 -4.59
C LEU A 263 -24.12 -11.08 -5.98
N ASN A 264 -23.43 -10.64 -7.03
CA ASN A 264 -23.90 -10.74 -8.41
C ASN A 264 -23.38 -11.98 -9.16
N LEU A 265 -22.44 -12.73 -8.56
CA LEU A 265 -21.78 -13.87 -9.20
C LEU A 265 -22.78 -14.94 -9.70
N PRO A 266 -23.76 -15.40 -8.91
CA PRO A 266 -24.69 -16.45 -9.38
C PRO A 266 -25.45 -16.06 -10.65
N GLN A 267 -25.92 -14.80 -10.73
CA GLN A 267 -26.64 -14.29 -11.88
C GLN A 267 -25.71 -14.15 -13.10
N ALA A 268 -24.48 -13.67 -12.90
CA ALA A 268 -23.49 -13.55 -13.97
C ALA A 268 -23.12 -14.93 -14.55
N ILE A 269 -22.94 -15.95 -13.70
CA ILE A 269 -22.62 -17.31 -14.13
C ILE A 269 -23.76 -17.93 -14.93
N GLN A 270 -25.02 -17.75 -14.53
CA GLN A 270 -26.17 -18.24 -15.31
C GLN A 270 -26.25 -17.62 -16.71
N GLN A 271 -25.87 -16.35 -16.86
CA GLN A 271 -25.86 -15.66 -18.15
C GLN A 271 -24.71 -16.12 -19.05
N LEU A 272 -23.54 -16.39 -18.46
CA LEU A 272 -22.34 -16.80 -19.19
C LEU A 272 -22.34 -18.30 -19.55
N PHE A 273 -22.90 -19.13 -18.67
CA PHE A 273 -22.93 -20.58 -18.79
C PHE A 273 -24.36 -21.11 -18.56
N PRO A 274 -25.30 -20.86 -19.48
CA PRO A 274 -26.68 -21.27 -19.30
C PRO A 274 -26.79 -22.81 -19.18
N PRO A 275 -27.65 -23.33 -18.27
CA PRO A 275 -27.86 -24.76 -18.13
C PRO A 275 -28.41 -25.33 -19.45
N LYS A 276 -27.85 -26.46 -19.91
CA LYS A 276 -28.34 -27.13 -21.12
C LYS A 276 -29.80 -27.56 -20.90
N PRO A 277 -30.72 -27.30 -21.85
CA PRO A 277 -32.09 -27.75 -21.73
C PRO A 277 -32.13 -29.28 -21.63
N HIS A 278 -32.82 -29.79 -20.61
CA HIS A 278 -33.12 -31.21 -20.50
C HIS A 278 -33.96 -31.62 -21.72
N SER A 279 -33.37 -32.42 -22.61
CA SER A 279 -34.05 -33.08 -23.74
C SER A 279 -34.47 -34.47 -23.34
#